data_AF-A0A9R0K1N6-F1
#
_entry.id   AF-A0A9R0K1N6-F1
#
_cell.length_a   1.000
_cell.length_b   1.000
_cell.length_c   1.000
_cell.angle_alpha   90.00
_cell.angle_beta   90.00
_cell.angle_gamma   90.00
#
_symmetry.space_group_name_H-M   'P 1'
#
loop_
_entity.id
_entity.type
_entity.pdbx_description
1 polymer ?
#
loop_
_entity_poly.entity_id
_entity_poly.type
_entity_poly.pdbx_seq_one_letter_code
_entity_poly.pdbx_strand_id
1 'polypeptide(L)'
;MLKMLNEEEFAIAAIKQALKALRQRHLAEEGAHAPAITAIARPLIYQGSEWKDKAEKLELELQQCYKAQSRLSEQLVVEVAEGRTAKALIQEKETAVANLEKEVTQLSDELSEFKKNLDEKSKGVELLTSENQELKRQLDEMTMKAKNAEAENKMLIDRWMLQKMQDAERLNEANSLYEDMLEQLKSSSIQQIARQQVDGVVRQCEEGAEFYVESTVPTTCNNRIHAHDGGCASILFEYNSSKLITGGQDRSIKMWDTSTGSLSHTLYGCLGSVLDLTITNDNKTVIAASSSNNLYVWDVSSGRIRHTLTGHTDKVCAVDVSKVSNRHVVSAAYDRTIKAWDLQKGYCTNTIIFPSNCNAVCFSMDGRTICSGHVDGNLRLWDIQTGKLLSEVAAHSLAVTSISLSRNGNTILTSGRDNVHNLFDMRTLEVYGTLRASGNRVASNWSRSCISADDNYVAAGSADGSVHIWSIQKGDIVSTLKEHGSSVLCCAWSGLGKPLATSDKNGVICTWI
;
A
#
# COMPACT_ATOMS: atom_id res chain seq x y z
N MET A 1 -145.23 82.92 -44.29
CA MET A 1 -145.35 84.22 -45.00
C MET A 1 -145.04 85.31 -43.98
N LEU A 2 -143.84 85.93 -44.10
CA LEU A 2 -143.47 87.31 -43.69
C LEU A 2 -143.89 87.80 -42.28
N LYS A 3 -143.01 88.27 -41.38
CA LYS A 3 -142.01 89.33 -41.59
C LYS A 3 -141.10 89.49 -40.36
N MET A 4 -139.81 89.67 -40.65
CA MET A 4 -138.67 90.29 -39.97
C MET A 4 -138.77 90.90 -38.55
N LEU A 5 -137.62 90.80 -37.84
CA LEU A 5 -137.18 91.27 -36.48
C LEU A 5 -137.06 90.08 -35.50
N ASN A 6 -135.90 89.67 -34.97
CA ASN A 6 -134.72 90.41 -34.53
C ASN A 6 -133.41 89.60 -34.73
N GLU A 7 -132.54 90.04 -35.65
CA GLU A 7 -131.13 89.61 -35.72
C GLU A 7 -130.30 90.13 -34.52
N GLU A 8 -130.81 91.12 -33.76
CA GLU A 8 -130.14 91.69 -32.59
C GLU A 8 -130.06 90.74 -31.38
N GLU A 9 -131.08 89.92 -31.12
CA GLU A 9 -131.08 89.03 -29.95
C GLU A 9 -130.07 87.88 -30.11
N PHE A 10 -129.89 87.39 -31.34
CA PHE A 10 -128.90 86.36 -31.63
C PHE A 10 -127.47 86.93 -31.58
N ALA A 11 -127.27 88.16 -32.03
CA ALA A 11 -125.99 88.87 -31.92
C ALA A 11 -125.62 89.14 -30.45
N ILE A 12 -126.57 89.57 -29.62
CA ILE A 12 -126.34 89.81 -28.18
C ILE A 12 -126.02 88.50 -27.44
N ALA A 13 -126.71 87.41 -27.79
CA ALA A 13 -126.42 86.10 -27.21
C ALA A 13 -125.03 85.58 -27.62
N ALA A 14 -124.65 85.73 -28.90
CA ALA A 14 -123.33 85.37 -29.39
C ALA A 14 -122.21 86.21 -28.75
N ILE A 15 -122.42 87.51 -28.55
CA ILE A 15 -121.47 88.40 -27.86
C ILE A 15 -121.32 88.01 -26.39
N LYS A 16 -122.41 87.69 -25.68
CA LYS A 16 -122.33 87.22 -24.29
C LYS A 16 -121.60 85.88 -24.17
N GLN A 17 -121.82 84.97 -25.13
CA GLN A 17 -121.16 83.67 -25.14
C GLN A 17 -119.66 83.80 -25.49
N ALA A 18 -119.32 84.69 -26.43
CA ALA A 18 -117.94 85.05 -26.75
C ALA A 18 -117.23 85.70 -25.56
N LEU A 19 -117.87 86.65 -24.86
CA LEU A 19 -117.33 87.27 -23.64
C LEU A 19 -117.11 86.24 -22.52
N LYS A 20 -118.03 85.27 -22.36
CA LYS A 20 -117.90 84.21 -21.36
C LYS A 20 -116.74 83.25 -21.71
N ALA A 21 -116.57 82.91 -22.98
CA ALA A 21 -115.44 82.12 -23.46
C ALA A 21 -114.11 82.88 -23.30
N LEU A 22 -114.08 84.18 -23.58
CA LEU A 22 -112.90 85.03 -23.39
C LEU A 22 -112.50 85.13 -21.92
N ARG A 23 -113.48 85.23 -21.01
CA ARG A 23 -113.24 85.27 -19.56
C ARG A 23 -112.71 83.92 -19.02
N GLN A 24 -113.21 82.80 -19.53
CA GLN A 24 -112.69 81.48 -19.20
C GLN A 24 -111.28 81.26 -19.75
N ARG A 25 -110.98 81.78 -20.94
CA ARG A 25 -109.65 81.73 -21.54
C ARG A 25 -108.64 82.57 -20.76
N HIS A 26 -109.06 83.76 -20.32
CA HIS A 26 -108.22 84.62 -19.48
C HIS A 26 -107.92 83.99 -18.12
N LEU A 27 -108.91 83.38 -17.46
CA LEU A 27 -108.69 82.65 -16.20
C LEU A 27 -107.80 81.41 -16.38
N ALA A 28 -107.86 80.74 -17.54
CA ALA A 28 -106.97 79.63 -17.86
C ALA A 28 -105.54 80.09 -18.15
N GLU A 29 -105.36 81.24 -18.81
CA GLU A 29 -104.06 81.88 -19.02
C GLU A 29 -103.46 82.36 -17.69
N GLU A 30 -104.22 83.02 -16.83
CA GLU A 30 -103.79 83.42 -15.48
C GLU A 30 -103.42 82.19 -14.62
N GLY A 31 -104.20 81.11 -14.70
CA GLY A 31 -103.91 79.84 -14.03
C GLY A 31 -102.66 79.14 -14.57
N ALA A 32 -102.38 79.24 -15.87
CA ALA A 32 -101.17 78.70 -16.50
C ALA A 32 -99.92 79.53 -16.15
N HIS A 33 -100.08 80.84 -15.87
CA HIS A 33 -99.00 81.71 -15.42
C HIS A 33 -98.76 81.70 -13.90
N ALA A 34 -99.68 81.14 -13.11
CA ALA A 34 -99.54 81.06 -11.65
C ALA A 34 -98.25 80.35 -11.15
N PRO A 35 -97.78 79.23 -11.76
CA PRO A 35 -96.49 78.61 -11.39
C PRO A 35 -95.29 79.51 -11.69
N ALA A 36 -95.34 80.29 -12.77
CA ALA A 36 -94.28 81.22 -13.14
C ALA A 36 -94.26 82.46 -12.22
N ILE A 37 -95.44 82.99 -11.87
CA ILE A 37 -95.56 84.13 -10.95
C ILE A 37 -95.12 83.74 -9.54
N THR A 38 -95.47 82.54 -9.07
CA THR A 38 -95.00 82.03 -7.77
C THR A 38 -93.49 81.75 -7.75
N ALA A 39 -92.90 81.33 -8.87
CA ALA A 39 -91.45 81.23 -9.01
C ALA A 39 -90.75 82.60 -9.00
N ILE A 40 -91.36 83.64 -9.56
CA ILE A 40 -90.82 85.02 -9.58
C ILE A 40 -91.06 85.76 -8.25
N ALA A 41 -92.15 85.44 -7.53
CA ALA A 41 -92.50 86.06 -6.25
C ALA A 41 -91.69 85.54 -5.05
N ARG A 42 -90.91 84.46 -5.21
CA ARG A 42 -89.89 84.10 -4.22
C ARG A 42 -88.82 85.19 -4.22
N PRO A 43 -88.47 85.80 -3.07
CA PRO A 43 -87.41 86.80 -3.01
C PRO A 43 -86.15 86.24 -3.67
N LEU A 44 -85.53 87.00 -4.57
CA LEU A 44 -84.29 86.63 -5.27
C LEU A 44 -83.18 86.20 -4.29
N ILE A 45 -83.24 86.71 -3.06
CA ILE A 45 -82.38 86.35 -1.93
C ILE A 45 -82.57 84.89 -1.49
N TYR A 46 -83.80 84.38 -1.45
CA TYR A 46 -84.11 83.00 -1.03
C TYR A 46 -83.73 81.97 -2.12
N GLN A 47 -83.94 82.31 -3.39
CA GLN A 47 -83.39 81.51 -4.49
C GLN A 47 -81.86 81.54 -4.48
N GLY A 48 -81.27 82.72 -4.26
CA GLY A 48 -79.82 82.88 -4.11
C GLY A 48 -79.24 82.05 -2.97
N SER A 49 -79.92 81.96 -1.82
CA SER A 49 -79.49 81.10 -0.70
C SER A 49 -79.63 79.61 -1.04
N GLU A 50 -80.73 79.18 -1.66
CA GLU A 50 -80.88 77.77 -2.10
C GLU A 50 -79.80 77.36 -3.13
N TRP A 51 -79.44 78.25 -4.06
CA TRP A 51 -78.37 78.00 -5.03
C TRP A 51 -76.99 78.04 -4.38
N LYS A 52 -76.78 78.92 -3.39
CA LYS A 52 -75.54 78.98 -2.60
C LYS A 52 -75.36 77.70 -1.79
N ASP A 53 -76.39 77.25 -1.08
CA ASP A 53 -76.35 76.01 -0.29
C ASP A 53 -76.12 74.78 -1.18
N LYS A 54 -76.73 74.74 -2.37
CA LYS A 54 -76.45 73.69 -3.38
C LYS A 54 -75.02 73.75 -3.89
N ALA A 55 -74.49 74.94 -4.16
CA ALA A 55 -73.11 75.13 -4.61
C ALA A 55 -72.11 74.70 -3.53
N GLU A 56 -72.32 75.11 -2.27
CA GLU A 56 -71.50 74.69 -1.13
C GLU A 56 -71.55 73.18 -0.90
N LYS A 57 -72.74 72.56 -1.07
CA LYS A 57 -72.88 71.10 -0.97
C LYS A 57 -72.14 70.37 -2.09
N LEU A 58 -72.26 70.82 -3.34
CA LEU A 58 -71.52 70.27 -4.48
C LEU A 58 -70.02 70.47 -4.32
N GLU A 59 -69.58 71.60 -3.76
CA GLU A 59 -68.17 71.87 -3.49
C GLU A 59 -67.62 70.93 -2.40
N LEU A 60 -68.41 70.64 -1.36
CA LEU A 60 -68.06 69.66 -0.34
C LEU A 60 -67.98 68.24 -0.92
N GLU A 61 -68.94 67.84 -1.76
CA GLU A 61 -68.94 66.55 -2.46
C GLU A 61 -67.72 66.44 -3.40
N LEU A 62 -67.38 67.50 -4.11
CA LEU A 62 -66.20 67.57 -4.98
C LEU A 62 -64.89 67.43 -4.16
N GLN A 63 -64.77 68.11 -3.03
CA GLN A 63 -63.63 67.96 -2.12
C GLN A 63 -63.53 66.54 -1.55
N GLN A 64 -64.65 65.91 -1.21
CA GLN A 64 -64.67 64.52 -0.76
C GLN A 64 -64.24 63.56 -1.88
N CYS A 65 -64.71 63.78 -3.11
CA CYS A 65 -64.28 63.03 -4.30
C CYS A 65 -62.77 63.17 -4.53
N TYR A 66 -62.20 64.37 -4.45
CA TYR A 66 -60.74 64.55 -4.59
C TYR A 66 -59.95 63.88 -3.47
N LYS A 67 -60.42 63.97 -2.22
CA LYS A 67 -59.79 63.25 -1.10
C LYS A 67 -59.83 61.74 -1.31
N ALA A 68 -60.97 61.20 -1.73
CA ALA A 68 -61.11 59.77 -2.05
C ALA A 68 -60.19 59.37 -3.22
N GLN A 69 -60.14 60.17 -4.29
CA GLN A 69 -59.25 59.95 -5.42
C GLN A 69 -57.77 59.95 -5.01
N SER A 70 -57.35 60.88 -4.15
CA SER A 70 -55.96 60.91 -3.64
C SER A 70 -55.61 59.65 -2.86
N ARG A 71 -56.49 59.20 -1.94
CA ARG A 71 -56.28 57.98 -1.16
C ARG A 71 -56.20 56.74 -2.04
N LEU A 72 -57.08 56.65 -3.03
CA LEU A 72 -57.10 55.54 -3.98
C LEU A 72 -55.83 55.54 -4.85
N SER A 73 -55.34 56.72 -5.23
CA SER A 73 -54.07 56.85 -5.95
C SER A 73 -52.86 56.45 -5.10
N GLU A 74 -52.82 56.83 -3.82
CA GLU A 74 -51.77 56.42 -2.88
C GLU A 74 -51.77 54.89 -2.68
N GLN A 75 -52.95 54.29 -2.47
CA GLN A 75 -53.10 52.84 -2.37
C GLN A 75 -52.64 52.13 -3.65
N LEU A 76 -53.02 52.65 -4.82
CA LEU A 76 -52.59 52.08 -6.11
C LEU A 76 -51.07 52.10 -6.25
N VAL A 77 -50.39 53.17 -5.81
CA VAL A 77 -48.92 53.26 -5.87
C VAL A 77 -48.26 52.21 -4.97
N VAL A 78 -48.80 51.98 -3.76
CA VAL A 78 -48.30 50.95 -2.85
C VAL A 78 -48.48 49.55 -3.45
N GLU A 79 -49.68 49.22 -3.93
CA GLU A 79 -49.97 47.93 -4.57
C GLU A 79 -49.10 47.69 -5.83
N VAL A 80 -48.86 48.72 -6.63
CA VAL A 80 -47.95 48.64 -7.79
C VAL A 80 -46.51 48.42 -7.35
N ALA A 81 -46.06 49.03 -6.25
CA ALA A 81 -44.73 48.81 -5.71
C ALA A 81 -44.57 47.38 -5.17
N GLU A 82 -45.55 46.89 -4.40
CA GLU A 82 -45.58 45.51 -3.91
C GLU A 82 -45.60 44.51 -5.07
N GLY A 83 -46.44 44.74 -6.09
CA GLY A 83 -46.49 43.92 -7.30
C GLY A 83 -45.17 43.88 -8.07
N ARG A 84 -44.42 44.98 -8.11
CA ARG A 84 -43.07 45.00 -8.71
C ARG A 84 -42.08 44.16 -7.90
N THR A 85 -42.11 44.24 -6.58
CA THR A 85 -41.23 43.43 -5.73
C THR A 85 -41.55 41.94 -5.82
N ALA A 86 -42.83 41.57 -5.80
CA ALA A 86 -43.29 40.20 -5.99
C ALA A 86 -42.86 39.66 -7.37
N LYS A 87 -42.99 40.46 -8.44
CA LYS A 87 -42.55 40.07 -9.78
C LYS A 87 -41.04 39.83 -9.85
N ALA A 88 -40.23 40.69 -9.23
CA ALA A 88 -38.78 40.50 -9.17
C ALA A 88 -38.42 39.20 -8.44
N LEU A 89 -39.11 38.90 -7.34
CA LEU A 89 -38.89 37.69 -6.55
C LEU A 89 -39.31 36.43 -7.32
N ILE A 90 -40.41 36.47 -8.08
CA ILE A 90 -40.80 35.39 -9.01
C ILE A 90 -39.71 35.15 -10.05
N GLN A 91 -39.19 36.20 -10.67
CA GLN A 91 -38.15 36.08 -11.69
C GLN A 91 -36.86 35.47 -11.12
N GLU A 92 -36.46 35.86 -9.90
CA GLU A 92 -35.34 35.24 -9.21
C GLU A 92 -35.59 33.74 -8.96
N LYS A 93 -36.79 33.37 -8.50
CA LYS A 93 -37.16 31.95 -8.29
C LYS A 93 -37.20 31.16 -9.59
N GLU A 94 -37.69 31.73 -10.69
CA GLU A 94 -37.67 31.09 -12.01
C GLU A 94 -36.24 30.79 -12.46
N THR A 95 -35.30 31.73 -12.27
CA THR A 95 -33.88 31.48 -12.59
C THR A 95 -33.25 30.40 -11.70
N ALA A 96 -33.61 30.37 -10.42
CA ALA A 96 -33.12 29.34 -9.50
C ALA A 96 -33.66 27.95 -9.87
N VAL A 97 -34.94 27.85 -10.26
CA VAL A 97 -35.54 26.59 -10.74
C VAL A 97 -34.86 26.12 -12.02
N ALA A 98 -34.62 27.01 -12.99
CA ALA A 98 -33.92 26.64 -14.22
C ALA A 98 -32.49 26.13 -13.97
N ASN A 99 -31.77 26.73 -13.00
CA ASN A 99 -30.45 26.26 -12.60
C ASN A 99 -30.51 24.86 -11.95
N LEU A 100 -31.48 24.64 -11.04
CA LEU A 100 -31.68 23.34 -10.39
C LEU A 100 -32.08 22.25 -11.40
N GLU A 101 -32.93 22.57 -12.38
CA GLU A 101 -33.28 21.64 -13.46
C GLU A 101 -32.03 21.23 -14.27
N LYS A 102 -31.14 22.18 -14.56
CA LYS A 102 -29.87 21.90 -15.24
C LYS A 102 -28.97 20.98 -14.40
N GLU A 103 -28.82 21.25 -13.10
CA GLU A 103 -28.05 20.40 -12.19
C GLU A 103 -28.62 18.98 -12.10
N VAL A 104 -29.94 18.84 -12.02
CA VAL A 104 -30.62 17.53 -12.02
C VAL A 104 -30.36 16.77 -13.32
N THR A 105 -30.41 17.44 -14.48
CA THR A 105 -30.09 16.78 -15.76
C THR A 105 -28.63 16.33 -15.82
N GLN A 106 -27.69 17.16 -15.35
CA GLN A 106 -26.27 16.80 -15.32
C GLN A 106 -26.01 15.60 -14.40
N LEU A 107 -26.57 15.60 -13.18
CA LEU A 107 -26.44 14.48 -12.25
C LEU A 107 -27.09 13.20 -12.79
N SER A 108 -28.18 13.31 -13.54
CA SER A 108 -28.83 12.18 -14.20
C SER A 108 -27.93 11.56 -15.28
N ASP A 109 -27.24 12.40 -16.06
CA ASP A 109 -26.30 11.93 -17.09
C ASP A 109 -25.08 11.25 -16.45
N GLU A 110 -24.49 11.85 -15.41
CA GLU A 110 -23.39 11.27 -14.65
C GLU A 110 -23.78 9.92 -14.01
N LEU A 111 -24.97 9.81 -13.43
CA LEU A 111 -25.49 8.54 -12.91
C LEU A 111 -25.64 7.47 -14.01
N SER A 112 -26.06 7.88 -15.22
CA SER A 112 -26.19 6.97 -16.36
C SER A 112 -24.82 6.43 -16.81
N GLU A 113 -23.77 7.25 -16.76
CA GLU A 113 -22.40 6.87 -17.10
C GLU A 113 -21.80 5.95 -16.04
N PHE A 114 -21.97 6.28 -14.76
CA PHE A 114 -21.55 5.40 -13.67
C PHE A 114 -22.21 4.02 -13.72
N LYS A 115 -23.49 3.96 -14.10
CA LYS A 115 -24.20 2.69 -14.27
C LYS A 115 -23.61 1.84 -15.39
N LYS A 116 -23.27 2.44 -16.54
CA LYS A 116 -22.60 1.73 -17.65
C LYS A 116 -21.24 1.18 -17.22
N ASN A 117 -20.43 1.99 -16.54
CA ASN A 117 -19.13 1.54 -16.05
C ASN A 117 -19.28 0.40 -15.03
N LEU A 118 -20.26 0.46 -14.13
CA LEU A 118 -20.55 -0.61 -13.19
C LEU A 118 -20.90 -1.93 -13.91
N ASP A 119 -21.75 -1.88 -14.94
CA ASP A 119 -22.12 -3.05 -15.75
C ASP A 119 -20.90 -3.64 -16.48
N GLU A 120 -20.01 -2.80 -17.02
CA GLU A 120 -18.76 -3.23 -17.65
C GLU A 120 -17.81 -3.92 -16.65
N LYS A 121 -17.67 -3.35 -15.45
CA LYS A 121 -16.86 -3.95 -14.38
C LYS A 121 -17.47 -5.27 -13.88
N SER A 122 -18.80 -5.35 -13.76
CA SER A 122 -19.48 -6.59 -13.36
C SER A 122 -19.21 -7.72 -14.36
N LYS A 123 -19.33 -7.45 -15.67
CA LYS A 123 -18.99 -8.42 -16.73
C LYS A 123 -17.52 -8.85 -16.66
N GLY A 124 -16.61 -7.92 -16.39
CA GLY A 124 -15.19 -8.22 -16.21
C GLY A 124 -14.93 -9.15 -15.02
N VAL A 125 -15.61 -8.92 -13.90
CA VAL A 125 -15.51 -9.78 -12.71
C VAL A 125 -16.06 -11.18 -13.01
N GLU A 126 -17.21 -11.30 -13.67
CA GLU A 126 -17.79 -12.60 -14.06
C GLU A 126 -16.82 -13.41 -14.94
N LEU A 127 -16.19 -12.77 -15.93
CA LEU A 127 -15.22 -13.43 -16.80
C LEU A 127 -14.00 -13.92 -16.00
N LEU A 128 -13.41 -13.06 -15.15
CA LEU A 128 -12.29 -13.45 -14.29
C LEU A 128 -12.66 -14.56 -13.30
N THR A 129 -13.89 -14.58 -12.80
CA THR A 129 -14.34 -15.68 -11.92
C THR A 129 -14.43 -17.01 -12.67
N SER A 130 -14.87 -17.01 -13.92
CA SER A 130 -14.91 -18.21 -14.75
C SER A 130 -13.51 -18.75 -15.08
N GLU A 131 -12.56 -17.87 -15.41
CA GLU A 131 -11.17 -18.25 -15.65
C GLU A 131 -10.50 -18.82 -14.40
N ASN A 132 -10.75 -18.23 -13.22
CA ASN A 132 -10.23 -18.74 -11.95
C ASN A 132 -10.82 -20.12 -11.60
N GLN A 133 -12.09 -20.37 -11.90
CA GLN A 133 -12.70 -21.69 -11.71
C GLN A 133 -12.05 -22.75 -12.59
N GLU A 134 -11.75 -22.42 -13.85
CA GLU A 134 -11.07 -23.33 -14.77
C GLU A 134 -9.63 -23.63 -14.33
N LEU A 135 -8.86 -22.59 -13.95
CA LEU A 135 -7.50 -22.77 -13.42
C LEU A 135 -7.49 -23.61 -12.13
N LYS A 136 -8.48 -23.43 -11.26
CA LYS A 136 -8.62 -24.24 -10.05
C LYS A 136 -8.86 -25.71 -10.39
N ARG A 137 -9.70 -25.99 -11.40
CA ARG A 137 -9.96 -27.36 -11.87
C ARG A 137 -8.70 -28.01 -12.45
N GLN A 138 -7.89 -27.26 -13.20
CA GLN A 138 -6.61 -27.75 -13.72
C GLN A 138 -5.61 -28.03 -12.60
N LEU A 139 -5.56 -27.16 -11.57
CA LEU A 139 -4.73 -27.39 -10.40
C LEU A 139 -5.13 -28.67 -9.67
N ASP A 140 -6.43 -28.88 -9.42
CA ASP A 140 -6.94 -30.08 -8.77
C ASP A 140 -6.57 -31.35 -9.57
N GLU A 141 -6.66 -31.31 -10.90
CA GLU A 141 -6.23 -32.42 -11.76
C GLU A 141 -4.73 -32.71 -11.64
N MET A 142 -3.88 -31.67 -11.66
CA MET A 142 -2.43 -31.82 -11.55
C MET A 142 -2.01 -32.32 -10.17
N THR A 143 -2.68 -31.88 -9.10
CA THR A 143 -2.40 -32.38 -7.75
C THR A 143 -2.76 -33.86 -7.59
N MET A 144 -3.83 -34.32 -8.23
CA MET A 144 -4.18 -35.75 -8.26
C MET A 144 -3.14 -36.58 -9.02
N LYS A 145 -2.65 -36.07 -10.17
CA LYS A 145 -1.55 -36.72 -10.91
C LYS A 145 -0.27 -36.80 -10.08
N ALA A 146 0.09 -35.74 -9.38
CA ALA A 146 1.27 -35.71 -8.51
C ALA A 146 1.15 -36.74 -7.37
N LYS A 147 -0.02 -36.82 -6.70
CA LYS A 147 -0.27 -37.82 -5.64
C LYS A 147 -0.17 -39.25 -6.16
N ASN A 148 -0.67 -39.52 -7.36
CA ASN A 148 -0.56 -40.84 -7.98
C ASN A 148 0.91 -41.20 -8.25
N ALA A 149 1.69 -40.26 -8.80
CA ALA A 149 3.12 -40.47 -9.05
C ALA A 149 3.93 -40.66 -7.75
N GLU A 150 3.60 -39.91 -6.68
CA GLU A 150 4.21 -40.11 -5.36
C GLU A 150 3.93 -41.52 -4.81
N ALA A 151 2.69 -42.01 -4.96
CA ALA A 151 2.32 -43.35 -4.55
C ALA A 151 3.08 -44.44 -5.35
N GLU A 152 3.21 -44.27 -6.66
CA GLU A 152 4.01 -45.16 -7.52
C GLU A 152 5.49 -45.16 -7.12
N ASN A 153 6.08 -43.99 -6.90
CA ASN A 153 7.46 -43.85 -6.45
C ASN A 153 7.68 -44.54 -5.11
N LYS A 154 6.74 -44.42 -4.17
CA LYS A 154 6.81 -45.10 -2.88
C LYS A 154 6.82 -46.62 -3.06
N MET A 155 5.95 -47.17 -3.92
CA MET A 155 5.94 -48.60 -4.22
C MET A 155 7.25 -49.08 -4.87
N LEU A 156 7.85 -48.26 -5.74
CA LEU A 156 9.14 -48.58 -6.37
C LEU A 156 10.28 -48.59 -5.35
N ILE A 157 10.31 -47.63 -4.42
CA ILE A 157 11.28 -47.58 -3.33
C ILE A 157 11.14 -48.81 -2.42
N ASP A 158 9.91 -49.16 -2.02
CA ASP A 158 9.65 -50.34 -1.19
C ASP A 158 10.12 -51.63 -1.88
N ARG A 159 9.86 -51.77 -3.19
CA ARG A 159 10.34 -52.90 -4.00
C ARG A 159 11.87 -52.94 -4.08
N TRP A 160 12.50 -51.78 -4.26
CA TRP A 160 13.96 -51.68 -4.33
C TRP A 160 14.62 -52.00 -2.99
N MET A 161 14.07 -51.50 -1.88
CA MET A 161 14.54 -51.84 -0.53
C MET A 161 14.45 -53.35 -0.26
N LEU A 162 13.33 -53.99 -0.64
CA LEU A 162 13.19 -55.44 -0.50
C LEU A 162 14.26 -56.20 -1.29
N GLN A 163 14.55 -55.76 -2.52
CA GLN A 163 15.61 -56.35 -3.34
C GLN A 163 17.00 -56.14 -2.70
N LYS A 164 17.26 -54.97 -2.12
CA LYS A 164 18.51 -54.70 -1.41
C LYS A 164 18.67 -55.50 -0.12
N MET A 165 17.59 -55.77 0.61
CA MET A 165 17.63 -56.69 1.75
C MET A 165 17.99 -58.10 1.31
N GLN A 166 17.39 -58.61 0.23
CA GLN A 166 17.73 -59.92 -0.33
C GLN A 166 19.18 -60.00 -0.84
N ASP A 167 19.71 -58.91 -1.42
CA ASP A 167 21.11 -58.82 -1.81
C ASP A 167 22.04 -58.84 -0.59
N ALA A 168 21.67 -58.13 0.49
CA ALA A 168 22.43 -58.10 1.74
C ALA A 168 22.43 -59.44 2.47
N GLU A 169 21.29 -60.16 2.48
CA GLU A 169 21.21 -61.52 3.02
C GLU A 169 22.13 -62.47 2.26
N ARG A 170 22.11 -62.43 0.92
CA ARG A 170 23.04 -63.22 0.08
C ARG A 170 24.51 -62.89 0.33
N LEU A 171 24.83 -61.61 0.54
CA LEU A 171 26.19 -61.17 0.90
C LEU A 171 26.58 -61.65 2.29
N ASN A 172 25.66 -61.65 3.26
CA ASN A 172 25.92 -62.18 4.60
C ASN A 172 26.16 -63.69 4.58
N GLU A 173 25.40 -64.45 3.78
CA GLU A 173 25.65 -65.88 3.54
C GLU A 173 27.01 -66.12 2.88
N ALA A 174 27.38 -65.30 1.90
CA ALA A 174 28.71 -65.38 1.29
C ALA A 174 29.81 -65.06 2.32
N ASN A 175 29.61 -64.04 3.15
CA ASN A 175 30.55 -63.66 4.21
C ASN A 175 30.68 -64.74 5.27
N SER A 176 29.59 -65.42 5.68
CA SER A 176 29.69 -66.54 6.62
C SER A 176 30.49 -67.71 6.03
N LEU A 177 30.31 -68.00 4.73
CA LEU A 177 31.12 -69.00 4.03
C LEU A 177 32.60 -68.58 3.92
N TYR A 178 32.88 -67.29 3.73
CA TYR A 178 34.24 -66.75 3.78
C TYR A 178 34.84 -66.82 5.18
N GLU A 179 34.06 -66.55 6.22
CA GLU A 179 34.49 -66.68 7.61
C GLU A 179 34.82 -68.13 7.97
N ASP A 180 33.99 -69.09 7.56
CA ASP A 180 34.28 -70.53 7.72
C ASP A 180 35.57 -70.95 7.00
N MET A 181 35.80 -70.44 5.78
CA MET A 181 37.03 -70.66 5.02
C MET A 181 38.24 -70.00 5.70
N LEU A 182 38.06 -68.80 6.25
CA LEU A 182 39.06 -68.08 7.04
C LEU A 182 39.34 -68.78 8.37
N GLU A 183 38.36 -69.42 9.01
CA GLU A 183 38.56 -70.24 10.21
C GLU A 183 39.35 -71.51 9.89
N GLN A 184 39.13 -72.14 8.73
CA GLN A 184 39.97 -73.23 8.24
C GLN A 184 41.42 -72.76 7.96
N LEU A 185 41.60 -71.57 7.37
CA LEU A 185 42.92 -70.96 7.16
C LEU A 185 43.57 -70.46 8.45
N LYS A 186 42.78 -70.01 9.42
CA LYS A 186 43.23 -69.65 10.77
C LYS A 186 43.64 -70.90 11.53
N SER A 187 42.90 -72.01 11.50
CA SER A 187 43.32 -73.25 12.15
C SER A 187 44.69 -73.76 11.66
N SER A 188 45.05 -73.49 10.40
CA SER A 188 46.36 -73.81 9.82
C SER A 188 47.42 -72.72 10.05
N SER A 189 47.04 -71.45 10.17
CA SER A 189 47.95 -70.30 10.42
C SER A 189 48.12 -69.93 11.91
N ILE A 190 47.27 -70.45 12.80
CA ILE A 190 47.28 -70.23 14.26
C ILE A 190 48.47 -70.92 14.94
N GLN A 191 49.23 -71.77 14.25
CA GLN A 191 50.50 -72.25 14.77
C GLN A 191 51.65 -71.23 14.65
N GLN A 192 51.50 -70.14 13.87
CA GLN A 192 52.64 -69.27 13.53
C GLN A 192 52.49 -67.78 13.84
N ILE A 193 51.30 -67.25 14.18
CA ILE A 193 51.13 -65.81 14.42
C ILE A 193 50.43 -65.56 15.77
N ALA A 194 50.97 -66.18 16.82
CA ALA A 194 50.65 -65.88 18.23
C ALA A 194 51.78 -65.07 18.90
N ARG A 195 52.38 -64.13 18.15
CA ARG A 195 53.15 -63.01 18.68
C ARG A 195 52.82 -61.79 17.84
N GLN A 196 52.43 -60.71 18.52
CA GLN A 196 52.08 -59.38 17.99
C GLN A 196 50.60 -59.15 17.72
N GLN A 197 49.81 -59.07 18.79
CA GLN A 197 48.88 -57.96 18.93
C GLN A 197 49.58 -56.85 19.71
N VAL A 198 49.34 -55.59 19.34
CA VAL A 198 48.81 -54.52 20.22
C VAL A 198 48.73 -53.22 19.39
N ASP A 199 47.65 -52.47 19.67
CA ASP A 199 47.34 -51.08 19.30
C ASP A 199 46.56 -50.78 18.01
N GLY A 200 45.29 -50.45 18.21
CA GLY A 200 44.40 -49.89 17.20
C GLY A 200 42.99 -49.59 17.72
N VAL A 201 42.85 -49.07 18.96
CA VAL A 201 41.55 -48.68 19.52
C VAL A 201 41.62 -47.28 20.14
N VAL A 202 42.00 -46.28 19.33
CA VAL A 202 41.59 -44.87 19.53
C VAL A 202 41.67 -44.18 18.17
N ARG A 203 40.55 -44.09 17.46
CA ARG A 203 40.23 -43.09 16.39
C ARG A 203 38.94 -43.50 15.67
N GLN A 204 37.80 -43.22 16.28
CA GLN A 204 36.51 -43.15 15.58
C GLN A 204 35.68 -42.02 16.18
N CYS A 205 36.11 -40.77 15.91
CA CYS A 205 35.30 -39.55 16.01
C CYS A 205 35.83 -38.54 14.98
N GLU A 206 35.99 -38.96 13.72
CA GLU A 206 36.22 -38.07 12.57
C GLU A 206 35.41 -38.55 11.34
N GLU A 207 34.29 -39.23 11.55
CA GLU A 207 33.39 -39.64 10.47
C GLU A 207 32.15 -38.74 10.49
N GLY A 208 32.36 -37.48 10.07
CA GLY A 208 31.30 -36.49 9.89
C GLY A 208 31.70 -35.31 9.02
N ALA A 209 32.80 -35.41 8.26
CA ALA A 209 33.21 -34.39 7.30
C ALA A 209 32.36 -34.55 6.03
N GLU A 210 31.16 -33.97 6.03
CA GLU A 210 30.41 -33.72 4.81
C GLU A 210 31.28 -32.85 3.88
N PHE A 211 31.37 -33.25 2.61
CA PHE A 211 32.22 -32.70 1.56
C PHE A 211 32.28 -31.17 1.53
N TYR A 212 33.33 -30.59 2.12
CA TYR A 212 33.64 -29.17 2.01
C TYR A 212 34.27 -28.89 0.64
N VAL A 213 33.64 -28.02 -0.15
CA VAL A 213 34.33 -27.37 -1.27
C VAL A 213 35.15 -26.23 -0.67
N GLU A 214 36.48 -26.37 -0.68
CA GLU A 214 37.40 -25.33 -0.23
C GLU A 214 37.12 -24.02 -0.98
N SER A 215 36.88 -22.92 -0.25
CA SER A 215 36.61 -21.63 -0.88
C SER A 215 37.92 -21.09 -1.45
N THR A 216 38.00 -20.89 -2.77
CA THR A 216 39.19 -20.26 -3.34
C THR A 216 39.08 -18.75 -3.22
N VAL A 217 40.22 -18.08 -3.02
CA VAL A 217 40.30 -16.63 -3.06
C VAL A 217 39.96 -16.14 -4.47
N PRO A 218 38.86 -15.39 -4.67
CA PRO A 218 38.51 -14.84 -5.97
C PRO A 218 39.58 -13.87 -6.43
N THR A 219 39.91 -13.90 -7.73
CA THR A 219 40.95 -13.03 -8.31
C THR A 219 40.49 -12.29 -9.55
N THR A 220 39.53 -12.84 -10.28
CA THR A 220 39.02 -12.24 -11.52
C THR A 220 37.54 -11.91 -11.40
N CYS A 221 37.15 -10.76 -11.97
CA CYS A 221 35.75 -10.42 -12.15
C CYS A 221 35.21 -11.18 -13.37
N ASN A 222 34.18 -12.00 -13.15
CA ASN A 222 33.54 -12.77 -14.22
C ASN A 222 32.50 -11.90 -14.94
N ASN A 223 31.51 -11.40 -14.21
CA ASN A 223 30.42 -10.59 -14.79
C ASN A 223 30.28 -9.26 -14.05
N ARG A 224 30.07 -8.19 -14.83
CA ARG A 224 29.69 -6.85 -14.34
C ARG A 224 28.31 -6.51 -14.85
N ILE A 225 27.35 -6.41 -13.94
CA ILE A 225 25.93 -6.31 -14.25
C ILE A 225 25.38 -5.00 -13.67
N HIS A 226 24.76 -4.17 -14.52
CA HIS A 226 24.00 -3.02 -14.04
C HIS A 226 22.59 -3.49 -13.63
N ALA A 227 22.43 -3.83 -12.35
CA ALA A 227 21.24 -4.51 -11.88
C ALA A 227 20.08 -3.55 -11.58
N HIS A 228 20.36 -2.41 -10.96
CA HIS A 228 19.35 -1.50 -10.42
C HIS A 228 19.65 -0.04 -10.78
N ASP A 229 18.60 0.77 -10.95
CA ASP A 229 18.70 2.22 -11.14
C ASP A 229 18.82 2.90 -9.77
N GLY A 230 19.98 2.75 -9.14
CA GLY A 230 20.27 3.20 -7.78
C GLY A 230 20.93 2.11 -6.94
N GLY A 231 21.40 2.48 -5.74
CA GLY A 231 22.25 1.59 -4.93
C GLY A 231 21.60 0.24 -4.60
N CYS A 232 22.37 -0.83 -4.71
CA CYS A 232 21.94 -2.18 -4.32
C CYS A 232 22.36 -2.41 -2.87
N ALA A 233 21.38 -2.39 -1.96
CA ALA A 233 21.64 -2.42 -0.53
C ALA A 233 21.92 -3.84 -0.01
N SER A 234 21.40 -4.87 -0.68
CA SER A 234 21.56 -6.25 -0.24
C SER A 234 21.62 -7.22 -1.43
N ILE A 235 22.50 -8.19 -1.30
CA ILE A 235 22.73 -9.29 -2.24
C ILE A 235 22.76 -10.59 -1.43
N LEU A 236 22.19 -11.65 -1.98
CA LEU A 236 22.18 -12.97 -1.36
C LEU A 236 22.25 -14.07 -2.42
N PHE A 237 22.92 -15.18 -2.11
CA PHE A 237 22.86 -16.40 -2.91
C PHE A 237 21.71 -17.30 -2.46
N GLU A 238 21.04 -17.91 -3.43
CA GLU A 238 20.11 -19.01 -3.16
C GLU A 238 20.87 -20.22 -2.58
N TYR A 239 20.25 -20.95 -1.65
CA TYR A 239 20.92 -22.09 -1.00
C TYR A 239 21.20 -23.21 -2.00
N ASN A 240 22.44 -23.71 -2.01
CA ASN A 240 22.92 -24.79 -2.88
C ASN A 240 22.74 -24.51 -4.40
N SER A 241 22.65 -23.23 -4.79
CA SER A 241 22.47 -22.84 -6.19
C SER A 241 23.42 -21.71 -6.58
N SER A 242 23.65 -21.55 -7.90
CA SER A 242 24.43 -20.46 -8.48
C SER A 242 23.57 -19.22 -8.79
N LYS A 243 22.37 -19.10 -8.23
CA LYS A 243 21.51 -17.92 -8.44
C LYS A 243 21.76 -16.85 -7.39
N LEU A 244 21.72 -15.61 -7.84
CA LEU A 244 21.92 -14.41 -7.04
C LEU A 244 20.62 -13.62 -6.95
N ILE A 245 20.28 -13.13 -5.75
CA ILE A 245 19.11 -12.31 -5.49
C ILE A 245 19.59 -10.94 -5.03
N THR A 246 19.04 -9.89 -5.64
CA THR A 246 19.56 -8.53 -5.48
C THR A 246 18.41 -7.57 -5.22
N GLY A 247 18.60 -6.67 -4.26
CA GLY A 247 17.59 -5.69 -3.84
C GLY A 247 18.10 -4.27 -4.05
N GLY A 248 17.32 -3.46 -4.76
CA GLY A 248 17.71 -2.12 -5.17
C GLY A 248 16.91 -0.99 -4.52
N GLN A 249 17.45 0.22 -4.64
CA GLN A 249 16.72 1.47 -4.38
C GLN A 249 15.56 1.69 -5.36
N ASP A 250 15.60 1.06 -6.53
CA ASP A 250 14.54 1.07 -7.55
C ASP A 250 13.25 0.33 -7.12
N ARG A 251 13.24 -0.23 -5.89
CA ARG A 251 12.10 -0.93 -5.27
C ARG A 251 11.80 -2.28 -5.95
N SER A 252 12.76 -2.82 -6.69
CA SER A 252 12.65 -4.14 -7.30
C SER A 252 13.62 -5.12 -6.65
N ILE A 253 13.28 -6.40 -6.75
CA ILE A 253 14.18 -7.49 -6.41
C ILE A 253 14.41 -8.29 -7.69
N LYS A 254 15.67 -8.55 -8.02
CA LYS A 254 16.05 -9.23 -9.26
C LYS A 254 16.81 -10.51 -8.94
N MET A 255 16.54 -11.55 -9.72
CA MET A 255 17.19 -12.85 -9.59
C MET A 255 18.04 -13.10 -10.84
N TRP A 256 19.30 -13.43 -10.66
CA TRP A 256 20.30 -13.56 -11.71
C TRP A 256 20.93 -14.94 -11.67
N ASP A 257 21.27 -15.48 -12.82
CA ASP A 257 22.17 -16.62 -12.91
C ASP A 257 23.62 -16.11 -12.91
N THR A 258 24.43 -16.52 -11.93
CA THR A 258 25.81 -16.03 -11.81
C THR A 258 26.75 -16.53 -12.89
N SER A 259 26.42 -17.67 -13.52
CA SER A 259 27.25 -18.25 -14.59
C SER A 259 27.13 -17.44 -15.87
N THR A 260 25.91 -17.09 -16.26
CA THR A 260 25.60 -16.37 -17.49
C THR A 260 25.50 -14.86 -17.32
N GLY A 261 25.30 -14.38 -16.08
CA GLY A 261 24.97 -12.98 -15.78
C GLY A 261 23.57 -12.56 -16.24
N SER A 262 22.73 -13.52 -16.64
CA SER A 262 21.39 -13.24 -17.18
C SER A 262 20.35 -13.04 -16.08
N LEU A 263 19.39 -12.14 -16.35
CA LEU A 263 18.24 -11.90 -15.48
C LEU A 263 17.21 -13.03 -15.68
N SER A 264 16.88 -13.73 -14.60
CA SER A 264 15.88 -14.80 -14.60
C SER A 264 14.48 -14.27 -14.26
N HIS A 265 14.35 -13.58 -13.14
CA HIS A 265 13.08 -13.04 -12.64
C HIS A 265 13.25 -11.67 -12.02
N THR A 266 12.19 -10.88 -12.07
CA THR A 266 12.06 -9.62 -11.31
C THR A 266 10.79 -9.66 -10.49
N LEU A 267 10.92 -9.42 -9.19
CA LEU A 267 9.82 -9.34 -8.25
C LEU A 267 9.50 -7.85 -8.01
N TYR A 268 8.24 -7.52 -8.24
CA TYR A 268 7.70 -6.16 -8.05
C TYR A 268 6.75 -6.12 -6.85
N GLY A 269 6.45 -4.91 -6.39
CA GLY A 269 5.44 -4.63 -5.36
C GLY A 269 5.97 -4.07 -4.04
N CYS A 270 7.29 -3.88 -3.89
CA CYS A 270 7.83 -3.06 -2.81
C CYS A 270 7.41 -1.60 -3.00
N LEU A 271 6.94 -0.95 -1.94
CA LEU A 271 6.62 0.48 -1.99
C LEU A 271 7.81 1.39 -1.68
N GLY A 272 8.87 0.85 -1.07
CA GLY A 272 10.10 1.56 -0.70
C GLY A 272 11.35 0.85 -1.20
N SER A 273 12.50 1.50 -0.99
CA SER A 273 13.81 0.93 -1.33
C SER A 273 14.06 -0.32 -0.50
N VAL A 274 14.61 -1.36 -1.14
CA VAL A 274 15.00 -2.59 -0.44
C VAL A 274 16.28 -2.29 0.33
N LEU A 275 16.24 -2.46 1.65
CA LEU A 275 17.39 -2.23 2.55
C LEU A 275 18.08 -3.54 2.92
N ASP A 276 17.33 -4.63 3.02
CA ASP A 276 17.87 -5.96 3.27
C ASP A 276 17.01 -7.07 2.66
N LEU A 277 17.61 -8.24 2.46
CA LEU A 277 17.00 -9.39 1.81
C LEU A 277 17.40 -10.69 2.52
N THR A 278 16.45 -11.62 2.59
CA THR A 278 16.71 -13.00 2.99
C THR A 278 15.86 -13.97 2.17
N ILE A 279 16.27 -15.24 2.10
CA ILE A 279 15.54 -16.32 1.44
C ILE A 279 15.39 -17.48 2.43
N THR A 280 14.26 -18.20 2.37
CA THR A 280 14.08 -19.44 3.12
C THR A 280 15.03 -20.54 2.65
N ASN A 281 15.35 -21.49 3.54
CA ASN A 281 16.29 -22.59 3.23
C ASN A 281 15.76 -23.55 2.15
N ASP A 282 14.45 -23.56 1.91
CA ASP A 282 13.84 -24.31 0.79
C ASP A 282 13.85 -23.54 -0.54
N ASN A 283 14.41 -22.33 -0.55
CA ASN A 283 14.45 -21.40 -1.68
C ASN A 283 13.08 -20.99 -2.25
N LYS A 284 11.98 -21.25 -1.53
CA LYS A 284 10.63 -20.97 -2.05
C LYS A 284 10.16 -19.56 -1.78
N THR A 285 10.68 -18.89 -0.76
CA THR A 285 10.20 -17.56 -0.37
C THR A 285 11.35 -16.58 -0.18
N VAL A 286 11.20 -15.41 -0.80
CA VAL A 286 12.11 -14.26 -0.65
C VAL A 286 11.45 -13.23 0.22
N ILE A 287 12.21 -12.62 1.12
CA ILE A 287 11.72 -11.65 2.08
C ILE A 287 12.58 -10.40 1.97
N ALA A 288 11.94 -9.24 1.84
CA ALA A 288 12.62 -7.95 1.77
C ALA A 288 12.20 -7.04 2.91
N ALA A 289 13.22 -6.43 3.53
CA ALA A 289 13.08 -5.29 4.42
C ALA A 289 13.04 -4.01 3.59
N SER A 290 11.99 -3.21 3.76
CA SER A 290 11.77 -1.99 2.98
C SER A 290 11.95 -0.73 3.81
N SER A 291 12.39 0.34 3.15
CA SER A 291 12.34 1.71 3.68
C SER A 291 10.93 2.27 3.83
N SER A 292 9.89 1.53 3.42
CA SER A 292 8.47 1.86 3.60
C SER A 292 7.88 1.27 4.89
N ASN A 293 8.73 0.93 5.86
CA ASN A 293 8.38 0.40 7.19
C ASN A 293 7.76 -1.00 7.21
N ASN A 294 7.59 -1.65 6.07
CA ASN A 294 7.01 -2.98 5.96
C ASN A 294 8.05 -4.00 5.52
N LEU A 295 7.78 -5.27 5.79
CA LEU A 295 8.42 -6.37 5.08
C LEU A 295 7.48 -6.97 4.05
N TYR A 296 8.04 -7.40 2.94
CA TYR A 296 7.31 -8.05 1.87
C TYR A 296 7.86 -9.45 1.67
N VAL A 297 6.97 -10.42 1.51
CA VAL A 297 7.31 -11.83 1.33
C VAL A 297 6.75 -12.29 0.00
N TRP A 298 7.59 -12.73 -0.91
CA TRP A 298 7.21 -13.29 -2.19
C TRP A 298 7.35 -14.80 -2.18
N ASP A 299 6.49 -15.44 -2.94
CA ASP A 299 6.69 -16.81 -3.40
C ASP A 299 7.50 -16.78 -4.71
N VAL A 300 8.65 -17.44 -4.74
CA VAL A 300 9.59 -17.44 -5.87
C VAL A 300 8.99 -18.08 -7.11
N SER A 301 8.19 -19.14 -6.94
CA SER A 301 7.59 -19.88 -8.06
C SER A 301 6.54 -19.06 -8.83
N SER A 302 5.72 -18.30 -8.11
CA SER A 302 4.64 -17.50 -8.69
C SER A 302 5.02 -16.04 -8.94
N GLY A 303 6.08 -15.55 -8.30
CA GLY A 303 6.49 -14.15 -8.29
C GLY A 303 5.52 -13.21 -7.56
N ARG A 304 4.52 -13.74 -6.84
CA ARG A 304 3.47 -12.96 -6.17
C ARG A 304 3.82 -12.71 -4.71
N ILE A 305 3.40 -11.56 -4.20
CA ILE A 305 3.48 -11.24 -2.77
C ILE A 305 2.51 -12.15 -2.01
N ARG A 306 3.04 -12.97 -1.12
CA ARG A 306 2.30 -13.84 -0.21
C ARG A 306 1.88 -13.10 1.06
N HIS A 307 2.79 -12.33 1.66
CA HIS A 307 2.52 -11.54 2.85
C HIS A 307 3.13 -10.15 2.75
N THR A 308 2.39 -9.17 3.28
CA THR A 308 2.95 -7.85 3.65
C THR A 308 2.90 -7.76 5.17
N LEU A 309 4.06 -7.85 5.81
CA LEU A 309 4.20 -7.83 7.26
C LEU A 309 4.24 -6.38 7.73
N THR A 310 3.14 -5.92 8.30
CA THR A 310 2.96 -4.56 8.82
C THR A 310 3.13 -4.54 10.34
N GLY A 311 3.75 -3.50 10.88
CA GLY A 311 3.86 -3.32 12.33
C GLY A 311 5.06 -2.51 12.80
N HIS A 312 6.10 -2.36 11.97
CA HIS A 312 7.17 -1.40 12.23
C HIS A 312 6.68 0.03 11.90
N THR A 313 7.18 1.01 12.65
CA THR A 313 6.79 2.43 12.48
C THR A 313 7.82 3.26 11.72
N ASP A 314 9.00 2.70 11.47
CA ASP A 314 10.09 3.32 10.71
C ASP A 314 10.78 2.25 9.84
N LYS A 315 11.78 2.66 9.05
CA LYS A 315 12.48 1.86 8.03
C LYS A 315 12.99 0.54 8.61
N VAL A 316 12.64 -0.57 7.96
CA VAL A 316 13.16 -1.89 8.32
C VAL A 316 14.56 -2.03 7.73
N CYS A 317 15.56 -2.14 8.59
CA CYS A 317 16.97 -2.06 8.22
C CYS A 317 17.60 -3.44 8.00
N ALA A 318 17.09 -4.49 8.65
CA ALA A 318 17.61 -5.84 8.50
C ALA A 318 16.51 -6.90 8.64
N VAL A 319 16.70 -8.02 7.96
CA VAL A 319 15.81 -9.18 8.04
C VAL A 319 16.60 -10.47 7.93
N ASP A 320 16.25 -11.49 8.73
CA ASP A 320 16.79 -12.83 8.58
C ASP A 320 15.73 -13.90 8.88
N VAL A 321 15.96 -15.11 8.37
CA VAL A 321 15.10 -16.28 8.56
C VAL A 321 15.83 -17.34 9.39
N SER A 322 15.08 -18.06 10.21
CA SER A 322 15.62 -19.13 11.04
C SER A 322 16.22 -20.24 10.19
N LYS A 323 17.44 -20.66 10.55
CA LYS A 323 18.15 -21.73 9.83
C LYS A 323 17.59 -23.13 10.12
N VAL A 324 16.79 -23.27 11.17
CA VAL A 324 16.16 -24.54 11.58
C VAL A 324 14.74 -24.65 11.03
N SER A 325 14.08 -23.53 10.73
CA SER A 325 12.69 -23.52 10.25
C SER A 325 12.41 -22.38 9.27
N ASN A 326 11.81 -22.70 8.12
CA ASN A 326 11.33 -21.72 7.13
C ASN A 326 10.12 -20.90 7.60
N ARG A 327 9.74 -20.98 8.87
CA ARG A 327 8.55 -20.33 9.44
C ARG A 327 8.88 -19.03 10.16
N HIS A 328 10.03 -18.97 10.82
CA HIS A 328 10.34 -17.90 11.75
C HIS A 328 11.27 -16.88 11.09
N VAL A 329 10.85 -15.62 11.12
CA VAL A 329 11.58 -14.50 10.54
C VAL A 329 11.76 -13.45 11.60
N VAL A 330 12.90 -12.77 11.59
CA VAL A 330 13.15 -11.62 12.46
C VAL A 330 13.47 -10.41 11.62
N SER A 331 13.00 -9.26 12.06
CA SER A 331 13.30 -7.98 11.43
C SER A 331 13.72 -6.97 12.48
N ALA A 332 14.65 -6.10 12.09
CA ALA A 332 15.08 -4.97 12.89
C ALA A 332 14.80 -3.68 12.13
N ALA A 333 14.30 -2.67 12.85
CA ALA A 333 13.97 -1.38 12.25
C ALA A 333 14.53 -0.21 13.05
N TYR A 334 14.49 0.96 12.40
CA TYR A 334 14.91 2.23 12.97
C TYR A 334 13.93 2.77 14.04
N ASP A 335 12.80 2.08 14.24
CA ASP A 335 11.84 2.33 15.32
C ASP A 335 12.30 1.80 16.69
N ARG A 336 13.52 1.25 16.76
CA ARG A 336 14.14 0.65 17.95
C ARG A 336 13.44 -0.62 18.43
N THR A 337 12.85 -1.36 17.50
CA THR A 337 12.25 -2.66 17.75
C THR A 337 12.86 -3.75 16.89
N ILE A 338 12.91 -4.96 17.44
CA ILE A 338 13.10 -6.20 16.71
C ILE A 338 11.78 -6.96 16.79
N LYS A 339 11.26 -7.39 15.65
CA LYS A 339 10.02 -8.16 15.57
C LYS A 339 10.29 -9.56 15.08
N ALA A 340 9.67 -10.54 15.73
CA ALA A 340 9.63 -11.92 15.28
C ALA A 340 8.29 -12.17 14.59
N TRP A 341 8.32 -12.84 13.45
CA TRP A 341 7.16 -13.10 12.60
C TRP A 341 7.01 -14.61 12.36
N ASP A 342 5.76 -15.04 12.22
CA ASP A 342 5.42 -16.39 11.77
C ASP A 342 4.88 -16.30 10.34
N LEU A 343 5.65 -16.80 9.37
CA LEU A 343 5.29 -16.78 7.94
C LEU A 343 4.10 -17.67 7.59
N GLN A 344 3.78 -18.67 8.42
CA GLN A 344 2.60 -19.49 8.18
C GLN A 344 1.33 -18.72 8.57
N LYS A 345 1.40 -17.94 9.64
CA LYS A 345 0.26 -17.17 10.16
C LYS A 345 0.17 -15.76 9.60
N GLY A 346 1.29 -15.19 9.15
CA GLY A 346 1.37 -13.85 8.56
C GLY A 346 1.34 -12.70 9.57
N TYR A 347 1.60 -12.94 10.86
CA TYR A 347 1.58 -11.90 11.90
C TYR A 347 2.83 -11.92 12.81
N CYS A 348 3.05 -10.80 13.50
CA CYS A 348 4.11 -10.63 14.48
C CYS A 348 3.82 -11.46 15.74
N THR A 349 4.72 -12.37 16.11
CA THR A 349 4.58 -13.21 17.31
C THR A 349 5.23 -12.60 18.55
N ASN A 350 6.31 -11.84 18.37
CA ASN A 350 7.02 -11.19 19.48
C ASN A 350 7.59 -9.84 19.06
N THR A 351 7.64 -8.87 19.97
CA THR A 351 8.28 -7.56 19.75
C THR A 351 9.22 -7.27 20.91
N ILE A 352 10.50 -7.08 20.58
CA ILE A 352 11.58 -6.74 21.51
C ILE A 352 11.87 -5.26 21.33
N ILE A 353 11.85 -4.49 22.41
CA ILE A 353 12.07 -3.04 22.43
C ILE A 353 13.38 -2.76 23.15
N PHE A 354 14.20 -1.87 22.60
CA PHE A 354 15.47 -1.46 23.19
C PHE A 354 15.76 0.02 22.88
N PRO A 355 16.70 0.69 23.59
CA PRO A 355 16.87 2.13 23.47
C PRO A 355 17.71 2.60 22.27
N SER A 356 18.51 1.72 21.67
CA SER A 356 19.37 2.00 20.50
C SER A 356 18.68 1.60 19.18
N ASN A 357 19.15 2.10 18.05
CA ASN A 357 18.71 1.65 16.73
C ASN A 357 19.50 0.40 16.32
N CYS A 358 18.84 -0.53 15.63
CA CYS A 358 19.43 -1.79 15.17
C CYS A 358 19.61 -1.78 13.66
N ASN A 359 20.85 -1.98 13.19
CA ASN A 359 21.22 -1.97 11.77
C ASN A 359 21.31 -3.38 11.17
N ALA A 360 21.51 -4.40 12.01
CA ALA A 360 21.78 -5.76 11.58
C ALA A 360 21.14 -6.75 12.56
N VAL A 361 20.54 -7.81 12.04
CA VAL A 361 20.01 -8.92 12.83
C VAL A 361 20.32 -10.22 12.11
N CYS A 362 20.63 -11.28 12.85
CA CYS A 362 20.73 -12.63 12.30
C CYS A 362 20.26 -13.68 13.31
N PHE A 363 19.79 -14.81 12.81
CA PHE A 363 19.51 -15.98 13.63
C PHE A 363 20.79 -16.73 13.95
N SER A 364 20.86 -17.28 15.17
CA SER A 364 21.78 -18.36 15.51
C SER A 364 21.35 -19.67 14.84
N MET A 365 22.29 -20.61 14.70
CA MET A 365 22.02 -21.95 14.16
C MET A 365 21.13 -22.80 15.05
N ASP A 366 20.94 -22.42 16.33
CA ASP A 366 19.98 -23.06 17.24
C ASP A 366 18.51 -22.72 16.92
N GLY A 367 18.27 -21.70 16.10
CA GLY A 367 16.94 -21.18 15.77
C GLY A 367 16.18 -20.52 16.94
N ARG A 368 16.79 -20.38 18.12
CA ARG A 368 16.19 -19.81 19.34
C ARG A 368 16.80 -18.47 19.71
N THR A 369 18.07 -18.29 19.39
CA THR A 369 18.83 -17.09 19.73
C THR A 369 18.94 -16.17 18.51
N ILE A 370 18.79 -14.86 18.73
CA ILE A 370 19.00 -13.85 17.69
C ILE A 370 20.14 -12.92 18.11
N CYS A 371 20.98 -12.56 17.16
CA CYS A 371 22.08 -11.61 17.34
C CYS A 371 21.71 -10.28 16.68
N SER A 372 21.99 -9.17 17.34
CA SER A 372 21.60 -7.84 16.88
C SER A 372 22.75 -6.84 17.03
N GLY A 373 22.94 -6.03 16.00
CA GLY A 373 24.04 -5.08 15.87
C GLY A 373 23.50 -3.66 15.90
N HIS A 374 23.93 -2.90 16.90
CA HIS A 374 23.31 -1.64 17.25
C HIS A 374 24.19 -0.44 16.88
N VAL A 375 23.54 0.72 16.74
CA VAL A 375 24.20 2.00 16.45
C VAL A 375 25.10 2.47 17.61
N ASP A 376 24.85 2.00 18.83
CA ASP A 376 25.70 2.25 20.01
C ASP A 376 27.00 1.43 20.03
N GLY A 377 27.23 0.55 19.04
CA GLY A 377 28.44 -0.28 18.94
C GLY A 377 28.33 -1.64 19.63
N ASN A 378 27.19 -1.95 20.26
CA ASN A 378 27.02 -3.19 21.00
C ASN A 378 26.41 -4.30 20.13
N LEU A 379 26.89 -5.51 20.36
CA LEU A 379 26.31 -6.77 19.91
C LEU A 379 25.46 -7.33 21.06
N ARG A 380 24.18 -7.59 20.78
CA ARG A 380 23.23 -8.13 21.77
C ARG A 380 22.62 -9.43 21.30
N LEU A 381 22.58 -10.42 22.19
CA LEU A 381 21.96 -11.72 21.98
C LEU A 381 20.64 -11.79 22.74
N TRP A 382 19.59 -12.25 22.07
CA TRP A 382 18.25 -12.33 22.65
C TRP A 382 17.66 -13.72 22.46
N ASP A 383 16.86 -14.14 23.43
CA ASP A 383 15.98 -15.29 23.27
C ASP A 383 14.70 -14.85 22.54
N ILE A 384 14.43 -15.45 21.37
CA ILE A 384 13.28 -15.09 20.54
C ILE A 384 11.94 -15.42 21.21
N GLN A 385 11.88 -16.46 22.04
CA GLN A 385 10.64 -16.94 22.64
C GLN A 385 10.24 -16.03 23.81
N THR A 386 11.20 -15.66 24.65
CA THR A 386 10.94 -14.82 25.83
C THR A 386 11.11 -13.33 25.56
N GLY A 387 11.83 -12.96 24.50
CA GLY A 387 12.21 -11.57 24.20
C GLY A 387 13.24 -10.99 25.17
N LYS A 388 13.87 -11.83 26.00
CA LYS A 388 14.83 -11.39 27.01
C LYS A 388 16.23 -11.26 26.41
N LEU A 389 16.98 -10.27 26.90
CA LEU A 389 18.40 -10.12 26.63
C LEU A 389 19.16 -11.25 27.35
N LEU A 390 19.92 -12.02 26.59
CA LEU A 390 20.78 -13.09 27.11
C LEU A 390 22.17 -12.57 27.43
N SER A 391 22.75 -11.78 26.52
CA SER A 391 24.09 -11.22 26.67
C SER A 391 24.25 -9.95 25.85
N GLU A 392 25.16 -9.09 26.30
CA GLU A 392 25.52 -7.83 25.65
C GLU A 392 27.04 -7.66 25.68
N VAL A 393 27.62 -7.38 24.52
CA VAL A 393 29.07 -7.23 24.34
C VAL A 393 29.35 -5.98 23.52
N ALA A 394 30.32 -5.19 23.97
CA ALA A 394 30.82 -4.04 23.22
C ALA A 394 31.66 -4.54 22.04
N ALA A 395 31.09 -4.52 20.85
CA ALA A 395 31.74 -5.06 19.65
C ALA A 395 32.58 -4.01 18.92
N HIS A 396 32.12 -2.76 18.91
CA HIS A 396 32.75 -1.67 18.18
C HIS A 396 32.71 -0.38 18.99
N SER A 397 33.63 0.54 18.68
CA SER A 397 33.66 1.88 19.28
C SER A 397 32.64 2.84 18.64
N LEU A 398 32.13 2.47 17.46
CA LEU A 398 31.13 3.18 16.68
C LEU A 398 30.02 2.20 16.24
N ALA A 399 29.02 2.69 15.52
CA ALA A 399 27.89 1.90 15.05
C ALA A 399 28.28 0.60 14.33
N VAL A 400 27.64 -0.50 14.73
CA VAL A 400 27.70 -1.77 14.01
C VAL A 400 26.91 -1.64 12.71
N THR A 401 27.51 -2.02 11.58
CA THR A 401 26.91 -1.92 10.24
C THR A 401 26.37 -3.26 9.75
N SER A 402 27.03 -4.36 10.10
CA SER A 402 26.59 -5.70 9.70
C SER A 402 26.98 -6.78 10.69
N ILE A 403 26.19 -7.85 10.66
CA ILE A 403 26.43 -9.10 11.36
C ILE A 403 26.30 -10.22 10.33
N SER A 404 27.22 -11.17 10.35
CA SER A 404 27.16 -12.39 9.56
C SER A 404 27.57 -13.56 10.45
N LEU A 405 26.82 -14.66 10.39
CA LEU A 405 27.11 -15.88 11.13
C LEU A 405 27.79 -16.89 10.21
N SER A 406 28.81 -17.58 10.72
CA SER A 406 29.44 -18.70 10.04
C SER A 406 28.47 -19.86 9.81
N ARG A 407 28.77 -20.72 8.83
CA ARG A 407 27.89 -21.86 8.50
C ARG A 407 27.88 -22.94 9.59
N ASN A 408 28.96 -23.05 10.37
CA ASN A 408 29.01 -23.91 11.55
C ASN A 408 28.31 -23.29 12.78
N GLY A 409 27.94 -22.01 12.73
CA GLY A 409 27.30 -21.30 13.84
C GLY A 409 28.21 -20.95 15.02
N ASN A 410 29.51 -21.21 14.93
CA ASN A 410 30.46 -20.97 16.02
C ASN A 410 31.06 -19.55 15.99
N THR A 411 30.97 -18.85 14.85
CA THR A 411 31.62 -17.55 14.66
C THR A 411 30.62 -16.48 14.24
N ILE A 412 30.63 -15.33 14.92
CA ILE A 412 29.99 -14.11 14.42
C ILE A 412 31.05 -13.17 13.86
N LEU A 413 30.85 -12.72 12.63
CA LEU A 413 31.50 -11.55 12.06
C LEU A 413 30.66 -10.31 12.33
N THR A 414 31.26 -9.32 12.99
CA THR A 414 30.71 -7.98 13.17
C THR A 414 31.55 -6.97 12.40
N SER A 415 30.91 -5.97 11.82
CA SER A 415 31.59 -4.87 11.11
C SER A 415 31.12 -3.54 11.67
N GLY A 416 32.03 -2.60 11.87
CA GLY A 416 31.73 -1.31 12.48
C GLY A 416 32.17 -0.12 11.64
N ARG A 417 31.58 1.04 11.93
CA ARG A 417 32.01 2.33 11.36
C ARG A 417 33.39 2.79 11.81
N ASP A 418 33.98 2.09 12.78
CA ASP A 418 35.38 2.24 13.17
C ASP A 418 36.37 1.59 12.17
N ASN A 419 35.85 1.05 11.06
CA ASN A 419 36.62 0.39 9.99
C ASN A 419 37.32 -0.90 10.45
N VAL A 420 36.73 -1.54 11.46
CA VAL A 420 37.20 -2.81 12.02
C VAL A 420 36.16 -3.88 11.74
N HIS A 421 36.63 -5.10 11.52
CA HIS A 421 35.80 -6.30 11.48
C HIS A 421 36.24 -7.26 12.59
N ASN A 422 35.34 -7.56 13.53
CA ASN A 422 35.63 -8.41 14.68
C ASN A 422 34.97 -9.79 14.54
N LEU A 423 35.72 -10.83 14.89
CA LEU A 423 35.28 -12.22 14.92
C LEU A 423 35.09 -12.65 16.38
N PHE A 424 33.86 -13.06 16.69
CA PHE A 424 33.45 -13.53 18.00
C PHE A 424 33.19 -15.02 17.98
N ASP A 425 33.65 -15.74 19.01
CA ASP A 425 33.17 -17.10 19.27
C ASP A 425 31.77 -17.01 19.88
N MET A 426 30.79 -17.69 19.29
CA MET A 426 29.40 -17.70 19.74
C MET A 426 29.21 -18.24 21.16
N ARG A 427 30.09 -19.16 21.58
CA ARG A 427 29.95 -19.83 22.87
C ARG A 427 30.48 -18.98 24.01
N THR A 428 31.56 -18.25 23.78
CA THR A 428 32.22 -17.42 24.81
C THR A 428 31.86 -15.93 24.68
N LEU A 429 31.43 -15.50 23.49
CA LEU A 429 31.26 -14.10 23.08
C LEU A 429 32.52 -13.26 23.25
N GLU A 430 33.68 -13.90 23.15
CA GLU A 430 34.98 -13.23 23.17
C GLU A 430 35.46 -12.97 21.73
N VAL A 431 36.12 -11.82 21.54
CA VAL A 431 36.80 -11.51 20.29
C VAL A 431 38.06 -12.36 20.20
N TYR A 432 38.14 -13.25 19.22
CA TYR A 432 39.35 -14.04 18.97
C TYR A 432 40.13 -13.54 17.73
N GLY A 433 39.53 -12.67 16.91
CA GLY A 433 40.18 -12.09 15.75
C GLY A 433 39.66 -10.69 15.43
N THR A 434 40.57 -9.79 15.08
CA THR A 434 40.26 -8.42 14.66
C THR A 434 40.95 -8.12 13.35
N LEU A 435 40.17 -7.83 12.32
CA LEU A 435 40.64 -7.54 10.96
C LEU A 435 40.53 -6.04 10.69
N ARG A 436 41.65 -5.43 10.28
CA ARG A 436 41.73 -4.01 9.93
C ARG A 436 42.70 -3.81 8.78
N ALA A 437 42.44 -2.84 7.93
CA ALA A 437 43.31 -2.46 6.83
C ALA A 437 43.41 -0.95 6.73
N SER A 438 44.60 -0.41 6.46
CA SER A 438 44.84 1.04 6.36
C SER A 438 44.04 1.72 5.25
N GLY A 439 43.72 0.99 4.19
CA GLY A 439 42.88 1.45 3.07
C GLY A 439 41.40 1.16 3.22
N ASN A 440 40.99 0.24 4.10
CA ASN A 440 39.58 -0.13 4.19
C ASN A 440 38.79 0.91 4.99
N ARG A 441 37.80 1.51 4.34
CA ARG A 441 36.78 2.33 4.98
C ARG A 441 35.38 1.77 4.72
N VAL A 442 34.62 1.55 5.78
CA VAL A 442 33.23 1.09 5.68
C VAL A 442 32.37 2.20 5.08
N ALA A 443 31.81 1.94 3.90
CA ALA A 443 31.15 2.95 3.07
C ALA A 443 29.89 3.55 3.72
N SER A 444 29.08 2.71 4.36
CA SER A 444 27.74 3.08 4.83
C SER A 444 27.41 2.46 6.19
N ASN A 445 26.38 2.98 6.87
CA ASN A 445 25.84 2.38 8.10
C ASN A 445 25.19 1.01 7.81
N TRP A 446 24.95 0.70 6.54
CA TRP A 446 24.38 -0.56 6.06
C TRP A 446 25.35 -1.35 5.19
N SER A 447 26.65 -1.09 5.30
CA SER A 447 27.64 -1.90 4.61
C SER A 447 27.68 -3.31 5.18
N ARG A 448 27.50 -4.32 4.31
CA ARG A 448 27.41 -5.74 4.67
C ARG A 448 28.69 -6.49 4.26
N SER A 449 29.38 -7.03 5.26
CA SER A 449 30.49 -7.97 5.08
C SER A 449 30.00 -9.41 5.19
N CYS A 450 30.72 -10.36 4.60
CA CYS A 450 30.39 -11.78 4.66
C CYS A 450 31.60 -12.66 5.02
N ILE A 451 31.30 -13.84 5.56
CA ILE A 451 32.26 -14.93 5.79
C ILE A 451 32.13 -15.93 4.63
N SER A 452 33.24 -16.56 4.22
CA SER A 452 33.22 -17.66 3.27
C SER A 452 32.54 -18.91 3.83
N ALA A 453 32.07 -19.81 2.96
CA ALA A 453 31.31 -20.99 3.39
C ALA A 453 32.14 -21.99 4.24
N ASP A 454 33.47 -21.93 4.13
CA ASP A 454 34.44 -22.74 4.85
C ASP A 454 35.05 -22.03 6.08
N ASP A 455 34.57 -20.84 6.43
CA ASP A 455 35.06 -20.01 7.53
C ASP A 455 36.56 -19.65 7.47
N ASN A 456 37.18 -19.74 6.30
CA ASN A 456 38.60 -19.39 6.12
C ASN A 456 38.82 -17.92 5.76
N TYR A 457 37.83 -17.28 5.14
CA TYR A 457 37.97 -15.93 4.59
C TYR A 457 36.83 -14.99 5.01
N VAL A 458 37.14 -13.71 5.08
CA VAL A 458 36.17 -12.62 5.24
C VAL A 458 36.27 -11.71 4.03
N ALA A 459 35.13 -11.32 3.45
CA ALA A 459 35.08 -10.29 2.41
C ALA A 459 34.31 -9.07 2.91
N ALA A 460 34.89 -7.89 2.70
CA ALA A 460 34.24 -6.62 3.00
C ALA A 460 34.51 -5.58 1.93
N GLY A 461 33.46 -4.83 1.62
CA GLY A 461 33.49 -3.74 0.68
C GLY A 461 33.98 -2.44 1.31
N SER A 462 34.66 -1.62 0.50
CA SER A 462 35.22 -0.36 0.94
C SER A 462 34.65 0.85 0.20
N ALA A 463 34.80 2.01 0.82
CA ALA A 463 34.31 3.28 0.30
C ALA A 463 35.01 3.71 -1.01
N ASP A 464 36.24 3.25 -1.24
CA ASP A 464 37.04 3.54 -2.44
C ASP A 464 36.70 2.64 -3.65
N GLY A 465 35.72 1.72 -3.51
CA GLY A 465 35.35 0.75 -4.53
C GLY A 465 36.14 -0.56 -4.48
N SER A 466 37.08 -0.69 -3.53
CA SER A 466 37.81 -1.93 -3.31
C SER A 466 36.98 -2.94 -2.51
N VAL A 467 37.18 -4.22 -2.79
CA VAL A 467 36.72 -5.34 -1.95
C VAL A 467 37.96 -5.99 -1.38
N HIS A 468 38.08 -6.02 -0.06
CA HIS A 468 39.19 -6.64 0.64
C HIS A 468 38.78 -8.03 1.12
N ILE A 469 39.71 -8.98 0.96
CA ILE A 469 39.53 -10.36 1.41
C ILE A 469 40.64 -10.69 2.40
N TRP A 470 40.25 -11.02 3.63
CA TRP A 470 41.16 -11.43 4.70
C TRP A 470 41.14 -12.93 4.88
N SER A 471 42.28 -13.51 5.28
CA SER A 471 42.32 -14.85 5.83
C SER A 471 42.10 -14.79 7.34
N ILE A 472 41.16 -15.58 7.84
CA ILE A 472 40.84 -15.66 9.28
C ILE A 472 42.03 -16.25 10.05
N GLN A 473 42.71 -17.26 9.49
CA GLN A 473 43.86 -17.91 10.14
C GLN A 473 45.07 -16.99 10.27
N LYS A 474 45.32 -16.14 9.25
CA LYS A 474 46.50 -15.26 9.22
C LYS A 474 46.23 -13.87 9.78
N GLY A 475 44.98 -13.40 9.73
CA GLY A 475 44.59 -12.03 10.11
C GLY A 475 44.92 -10.96 9.06
N ASP A 476 45.54 -11.35 7.94
CA ASP A 476 46.01 -10.43 6.90
C ASP A 476 45.15 -10.46 5.64
N ILE A 477 45.25 -9.40 4.84
CA ILE A 477 44.61 -9.30 3.52
C ILE A 477 45.32 -10.25 2.55
N VAL A 478 44.56 -11.16 1.95
CA VAL A 478 45.06 -12.09 0.92
C VAL A 478 44.83 -11.53 -0.48
N SER A 479 43.73 -10.81 -0.69
CA SER A 479 43.38 -10.22 -1.99
C SER A 479 42.65 -8.89 -1.82
N THR A 480 42.88 -7.98 -2.77
CA THR A 480 42.13 -6.73 -2.89
C THR A 480 41.66 -6.59 -4.33
N LEU A 481 40.34 -6.58 -4.51
CA LEU A 481 39.68 -6.55 -5.79
C LEU A 481 39.19 -5.13 -6.08
N LYS A 482 39.52 -4.57 -7.25
CA LYS A 482 39.22 -3.17 -7.60
C LYS A 482 38.57 -3.04 -8.97
N GLU A 483 37.28 -3.34 -9.04
CA GLU A 483 36.49 -3.18 -10.27
C GLU A 483 35.31 -2.21 -10.11
N HIS A 484 34.86 -1.94 -8.88
CA HIS A 484 33.76 -1.01 -8.66
C HIS A 484 34.24 0.43 -8.80
N GLY A 485 33.46 1.25 -9.50
CA GLY A 485 33.72 2.68 -9.67
C GLY A 485 33.15 3.55 -8.55
N SER A 486 32.47 2.94 -7.58
CA SER A 486 31.78 3.60 -6.47
C SER A 486 31.91 2.75 -5.22
N SER A 487 31.51 3.29 -4.07
CA SER A 487 31.63 2.60 -2.78
C SER A 487 30.88 1.28 -2.77
N VAL A 488 31.53 0.20 -2.31
CA VAL A 488 30.93 -1.13 -2.20
C VAL A 488 30.05 -1.20 -0.95
N LEU A 489 28.80 -1.60 -1.12
CA LEU A 489 27.79 -1.64 -0.06
C LEU A 489 27.60 -3.05 0.50
N CYS A 490 27.54 -4.08 -0.33
CA CYS A 490 27.24 -5.43 0.13
C CYS A 490 28.18 -6.46 -0.51
N CYS A 491 28.60 -7.43 0.29
CA CYS A 491 29.31 -8.62 -0.15
C CYS A 491 28.52 -9.86 0.29
N ALA A 492 28.42 -10.84 -0.60
CA ALA A 492 27.81 -12.14 -0.32
C ALA A 492 28.68 -13.24 -0.91
N TRP A 493 28.96 -14.28 -0.13
CA TRP A 493 29.69 -15.45 -0.59
C TRP A 493 28.70 -16.58 -0.89
N SER A 494 28.89 -17.29 -1.99
CA SER A 494 28.09 -18.48 -2.30
C SER A 494 28.29 -19.56 -1.25
N GLY A 495 27.20 -20.25 -0.88
CA GLY A 495 27.23 -21.38 0.05
C GLY A 495 28.01 -22.60 -0.46
N LEU A 496 28.35 -22.63 -1.76
CA LEU A 496 29.18 -23.67 -2.39
C LEU A 496 30.67 -23.28 -2.43
N GLY A 497 31.06 -22.16 -1.82
CA GLY A 497 32.45 -21.66 -1.82
C GLY A 497 32.83 -20.80 -3.03
N LYS A 498 32.10 -20.88 -4.14
CA LYS A 498 32.19 -19.95 -5.30
C LYS A 498 30.82 -19.71 -5.93
N PRO A 499 30.53 -18.55 -6.54
CA PRO A 499 31.33 -17.32 -6.62
C PRO A 499 31.13 -16.36 -5.42
N LEU A 500 31.94 -15.30 -5.34
CA LEU A 500 31.70 -14.13 -4.46
C LEU A 500 30.93 -13.07 -5.26
N ALA A 501 29.92 -12.43 -4.67
CA ALA A 501 29.17 -11.34 -5.31
C ALA A 501 29.27 -10.05 -4.48
N THR A 502 29.32 -8.92 -5.16
CA THR A 502 29.48 -7.61 -4.53
C THR A 502 28.68 -6.53 -5.25
N SER A 503 28.07 -5.60 -4.52
CA SER A 503 27.35 -4.45 -5.07
C SER A 503 27.99 -3.13 -4.70
N ASP A 504 27.90 -2.17 -5.62
CA ASP A 504 28.21 -0.77 -5.33
C ASP A 504 26.96 0.08 -5.06
N LYS A 505 27.23 1.33 -4.66
CA LYS A 505 26.22 2.37 -4.44
C LYS A 505 25.49 2.82 -5.70
N ASN A 506 25.98 2.49 -6.89
CA ASN A 506 25.34 2.85 -8.15
C ASN A 506 24.41 1.76 -8.68
N GLY A 507 24.34 0.59 -8.04
CA GLY A 507 23.50 -0.53 -8.46
C GLY A 507 24.21 -1.51 -9.41
N VAL A 508 25.53 -1.40 -9.52
CA VAL A 508 26.36 -2.34 -10.27
C VAL A 508 26.75 -3.50 -9.38
N ILE A 509 26.68 -4.71 -9.94
CA ILE A 509 27.02 -5.95 -9.27
C ILE A 509 28.18 -6.60 -10.02
N CYS A 510 29.21 -6.99 -9.28
CA CYS A 510 30.32 -7.76 -9.79
C CYS A 510 30.31 -9.15 -9.14
N THR A 511 30.40 -10.19 -9.96
CA THR A 511 30.62 -11.57 -9.52
C THR A 511 32.07 -11.98 -9.77
N TRP A 512 32.68 -12.66 -8.80
CA TRP A 512 34.10 -12.99 -8.76
C TRP A 512 34.28 -14.51 -8.63
N ILE A 513 35.26 -15.07 -9.35
CA ILE A 513 35.56 -16.52 -9.39
C ILE A 513 37.00 -16.80 -8.93
#